data_AF-A0AA50YYA6-F1
#
_entry.id   AF-A0AA50YYA6-F1
#
_cell.length_a   1.000
_cell.length_b   1.000
_cell.length_c   1.000
_cell.angle_alpha   90.00
_cell.angle_beta   90.00
_cell.angle_gamma   90.00
#
_symmetry.space_group_name_H-M   'P 1'
#
loop_
_entity.id
_entity.type
_entity.pdbx_description
1 polymer ?
#
loop_
_entity_poly.entity_id
_entity_poly.type
_entity_poly.pdbx_seq_one_letter_code
_entity_poly.pdbx_strand_id
1 'polypeptide(L)'
;VTITGFDLSSYRQCLTKWNHAVELMHQQCRALGRSRCLLVRYEALVLAPERTLRRVLDFLELPWHDAVLHHERYINQPGGVALS
;
A
#
# COMPACT_ATOMS: atom_id res chain seq x y z
N VAL A 1 -1.71 5.24 -16.54
CA VAL A 1 -2.09 6.17 -15.45
C VAL A 1 -1.03 7.25 -15.36
N THR A 2 -1.38 8.51 -15.61
CA THR A 2 -0.50 9.66 -15.32
C THR A 2 -0.98 10.29 -14.02
N ILE A 3 -0.05 10.64 -13.12
CA ILE A 3 -0.40 11.34 -11.89
C ILE A 3 -0.53 12.82 -12.26
N THR A 4 -1.76 13.33 -12.27
CA THR A 4 -2.04 14.73 -12.63
C THR A 4 -1.15 15.67 -11.85
N GLY A 5 -0.50 16.60 -12.57
CA GLY A 5 0.41 17.57 -11.99
C GLY A 5 1.85 17.11 -11.85
N PHE A 6 2.24 15.87 -12.18
CA PHE A 6 3.66 15.48 -12.22
C PHE A 6 4.24 15.69 -13.63
N ASP A 7 5.32 16.46 -13.74
CA ASP A 7 6.17 16.45 -14.92
C ASP A 7 7.09 15.22 -14.87
N LEU A 8 6.70 14.17 -15.60
CA LEU A 8 7.41 12.89 -15.62
C LEU A 8 8.76 12.94 -16.36
N SER A 9 9.09 14.03 -17.04
CA SER A 9 10.41 14.24 -17.63
C SER A 9 11.43 14.78 -16.62
N SER A 10 10.97 15.27 -15.46
CA SER A 10 11.79 15.91 -14.44
C SER A 10 11.82 15.12 -13.14
N TYR A 11 12.85 14.28 -12.97
CA TYR A 11 13.10 13.55 -11.72
C TYR A 11 13.08 14.45 -10.49
N ARG A 12 13.68 15.65 -10.60
CA ARG A 12 13.69 16.63 -9.51
C ARG A 12 12.26 17.02 -9.12
N GLN A 13 11.43 17.40 -10.10
CA GLN A 13 10.06 17.80 -9.80
C GLN A 13 9.25 16.63 -9.23
N CYS A 14 9.38 15.43 -9.82
CA CYS A 14 8.70 14.22 -9.33
C CYS A 14 9.06 13.94 -7.87
N LEU A 15 10.35 13.92 -7.51
CA LEU A 15 10.78 13.63 -6.15
C LEU A 15 10.37 14.74 -5.16
N THR A 16 10.39 16.01 -5.56
CA THR A 16 9.88 17.10 -4.72
C THR A 16 8.38 16.95 -4.43
N LYS A 17 7.57 16.64 -5.45
CA LYS A 17 6.12 16.44 -5.27
C LYS A 17 5.79 15.16 -4.50
N TRP A 18 6.52 14.07 -4.77
CA TRP A 18 6.44 12.83 -4.00
C TRP A 18 6.73 13.09 -2.52
N ASN A 19 7.82 13.82 -2.22
CA ASN A 19 8.20 14.13 -0.84
C ASN A 19 7.08 14.88 -0.12
N HIS A 20 6.53 15.94 -0.75
CA HIS A 20 5.44 16.71 -0.16
C HIS A 20 4.18 15.86 0.09
N ALA A 21 3.79 15.03 -0.87
CA ALA A 21 2.62 14.17 -0.75
C ALA A 21 2.79 13.13 0.37
N VAL A 22 3.92 12.41 0.38
CA VAL A 22 4.20 11.37 1.37
C VAL A 22 4.39 11.96 2.76
N GLU A 23 5.01 13.14 2.89
CA GLU A 23 5.14 13.83 4.17
C GLU A 23 3.77 14.13 4.80
N LEU A 24 2.84 14.71 4.01
CA LEU A 24 1.49 14.99 4.49
C LEU A 24 0.74 13.72 4.90
N MET A 25 0.74 12.69 4.05
CA MET A 25 0.09 11.39 4.34
C MET A 25 0.69 10.74 5.59
N HIS A 26 2.02 10.78 5.75
CA HIS A 26 2.70 10.23 6.90
C HIS A 26 2.38 11.00 8.19
N GLN A 27 2.37 12.33 8.16
CA GLN A 27 2.00 13.15 9.31
C GLN A 27 0.56 12.87 9.77
N GLN A 28 -0.39 12.79 8.83
CA GLN A 28 -1.79 12.45 9.11
C GLN A 28 -1.92 11.04 9.71
N CYS A 29 -1.24 10.05 9.13
CA CYS A 29 -1.20 8.69 9.66
C CYS A 29 -0.70 8.64 11.11
N ARG A 30 0.38 9.38 11.42
CA ARG A 30 0.89 9.46 12.80
C ARG A 30 -0.10 10.14 13.74
N ALA A 31 -0.78 11.20 13.30
CA ALA A 31 -1.76 11.92 14.11
C ALA A 31 -2.98 11.07 14.47
N LEU A 32 -3.40 10.17 13.57
CA LEU A 32 -4.49 9.21 13.82
C LEU A 32 -4.11 8.14 14.87
N GLY A 33 -2.82 7.90 15.06
CA GLY A 33 -2.31 6.90 16.01
C GLY A 33 -2.29 5.47 15.47
N ARG A 34 -1.59 4.59 16.20
CA ARG A 34 -1.27 3.22 15.77
C ARG A 34 -2.47 2.28 15.68
N SER A 35 -3.60 2.61 16.29
CA SER A 35 -4.85 1.84 16.21
C SER A 35 -5.68 2.18 14.98
N ARG A 36 -5.38 3.29 14.29
CA ARG A 36 -6.18 3.79 13.16
C ARG A 36 -5.41 3.90 11.85
N CYS A 37 -4.07 3.94 11.90
CA CYS A 37 -3.24 3.92 10.71
C CYS A 37 -2.00 3.03 10.89
N LEU A 38 -1.78 2.16 9.92
CA LEU A 38 -0.63 1.27 9.85
C LEU A 38 0.26 1.64 8.67
N LEU A 39 1.51 2.02 8.94
CA LEU A 39 2.51 2.21 7.88
C LEU A 39 3.06 0.84 7.42
N VAL A 40 2.85 0.53 6.15
CA VAL A 40 3.36 -0.67 5.47
C VAL A 40 4.41 -0.26 4.45
N ARG A 41 5.64 -0.73 4.64
CA ARG A 41 6.75 -0.47 3.71
C ARG A 41 6.72 -1.47 2.57
N TYR A 42 6.70 -0.98 1.34
CA TYR A 42 6.68 -1.81 0.14
C TYR A 42 7.84 -2.82 0.11
N GLU A 43 9.06 -2.37 0.43
CA GLU A 43 10.24 -3.25 0.37
C GLU A 43 10.15 -4.40 1.39
N ALA A 44 9.59 -4.12 2.57
CA ALA A 44 9.38 -5.15 3.59
C ALA A 44 8.26 -6.13 3.18
N LEU A 45 7.22 -5.64 2.50
CA LEU A 45 6.13 -6.46 1.98
C LEU A 45 6.66 -7.44 0.93
N VAL A 46 7.41 -6.98 -0.07
CA VAL A 46 7.89 -7.87 -1.15
C VAL A 46 8.98 -8.84 -0.69
N LEU A 47 9.82 -8.46 0.28
CA LEU A 47 10.85 -9.33 0.83
C LEU A 47 10.30 -10.38 1.82
N ALA A 48 9.21 -10.08 2.50
CA ALA A 48 8.61 -10.95 3.51
C ALA A 48 7.08 -10.81 3.52
N PRO A 49 6.38 -11.31 2.48
CA PRO A 49 4.95 -11.03 2.26
C PRO A 49 4.08 -11.60 3.38
N GLU A 50 4.27 -12.86 3.76
CA GLU A 50 3.47 -13.49 4.82
C GLU A 50 3.62 -12.76 6.16
N ARG A 51 4.86 -12.49 6.59
CA ARG A 51 5.11 -11.75 7.84
C ARG A 51 4.44 -10.38 7.84
N THR A 52 4.50 -9.67 6.72
CA THR A 52 3.90 -8.35 6.58
C THR A 52 2.38 -8.43 6.56
N LEU A 53 1.80 -9.35 5.81
CA LEU A 53 0.35 -9.50 5.67
C LEU A 53 -0.32 -10.04 6.93
N ARG A 54 0.33 -10.92 7.70
CA ARG A 54 -0.13 -11.32 9.04
C ARG A 54 -0.33 -10.10 9.93
N ARG A 55 0.71 -9.25 10.05
CA ARG A 55 0.63 -7.99 10.81
C ARG A 55 -0.47 -7.04 10.29
N VAL A 56 -0.69 -6.99 8.97
CA VAL A 56 -1.75 -6.15 8.37
C VAL A 56 -3.14 -6.67 8.75
N LEU A 57 -3.40 -7.97 8.61
CA LEU A 57 -4.69 -8.56 8.96
C LEU A 57 -4.97 -8.50 10.47
N ASP A 58 -3.94 -8.72 11.30
CA ASP A 58 -4.03 -8.54 12.75
C ASP A 58 -4.43 -7.11 13.12
N PHE A 59 -3.84 -6.10 12.47
CA PHE A 59 -4.20 -4.69 12.66
C PHE A 59 -5.63 -4.38 12.23
N LEU A 60 -6.14 -5.05 11.20
CA LEU A 60 -7.50 -4.88 10.70
C LEU A 60 -8.53 -5.76 11.45
N GLU A 61 -8.10 -6.54 12.44
CA GLU A 61 -8.92 -7.50 13.18
C GLU A 61 -9.61 -8.54 12.26
N LEU A 62 -8.90 -8.97 11.21
CA LEU A 62 -9.36 -9.97 10.25
C LEU A 62 -8.65 -11.31 10.45
N PRO A 63 -9.34 -12.46 10.28
CA PRO A 63 -8.70 -13.76 10.34
C PRO A 63 -7.69 -13.93 9.19
N TRP A 64 -6.63 -14.69 9.44
CA TRP A 64 -5.67 -15.07 8.41
C TRP A 64 -6.31 -15.96 7.34
N HIS A 65 -5.95 -15.75 6.07
CA HIS A 65 -6.31 -16.62 4.97
C HIS A 65 -5.18 -16.67 3.92
N ASP A 66 -4.69 -17.85 3.56
CA ASP A 66 -3.51 -18.02 2.68
C ASP A 66 -3.68 -17.39 1.29
N ALA A 67 -4.91 -17.20 0.82
CA ALA A 67 -5.20 -16.52 -0.45
C ALA A 67 -4.55 -15.14 -0.58
N VAL A 68 -4.24 -14.43 0.52
CA VAL A 68 -3.55 -13.13 0.45
C VAL A 68 -2.13 -13.22 -0.12
N LEU A 69 -1.52 -14.41 -0.12
CA LEU A 69 -0.23 -14.69 -0.75
C LEU A 69 -0.34 -15.11 -2.21
N HIS A 70 -1.56 -15.39 -2.68
CA HIS A 70 -1.85 -15.93 -4.01
C HIS A 70 -2.87 -15.08 -4.76
N HIS A 71 -2.78 -13.75 -4.58
CA HIS A 71 -3.71 -12.77 -5.16
C HIS A 71 -3.84 -12.92 -6.68
N GLU A 72 -2.79 -13.37 -7.37
CA GLU A 72 -2.75 -13.59 -8.81
C GLU A 72 -3.79 -14.62 -9.30
N ARG A 73 -4.16 -15.59 -8.45
CA ARG A 73 -5.13 -16.65 -8.80
C ARG A 73 -6.57 -16.16 -8.81
N TYR A 74 -6.82 -14.97 -8.26
CA TYR A 74 -8.15 -14.39 -8.10
C TYR A 74 -8.40 -13.19 -9.02
N ILE A 75 -7.45 -12.87 -9.92
CA ILE A 75 -7.64 -11.82 -10.91
C ILE A 75 -8.67 -12.30 -11.94
N ASN A 76 -9.68 -11.45 -12.23
CA ASN A 76 -10.77 -11.71 -13.18
C ASN A 76 -11.58 -13.00 -12.90
N GLN A 77 -11.56 -13.50 -11.66
CA GLN A 77 -12.40 -14.62 -11.21
C GLN A 77 -13.71 -14.11 -10.59
N PRO A 78 -14.78 -14.92 -10.55
CA PRO A 78 -16.02 -14.58 -9.83
C PRO A 78 -15.73 -14.25 -8.36
N GLY A 79 -16.11 -13.05 -7.91
CA GLY A 79 -15.81 -12.56 -6.55
C GLY A 79 -14.36 -12.13 -6.32
N GLY A 80 -13.52 -12.15 -7.36
CA GLY A 80 -12.14 -11.70 -7.33
C GLY A 80 -11.95 -10.23 -7.76
N VAL A 81 -10.70 -9.82 -7.91
CA VAL A 81 -10.37 -8.44 -8.31
C VAL A 81 -10.39 -8.34 -9.84
N ALA A 82 -11.22 -7.44 -10.37
CA ALA A 82 -11.19 -7.09 -11.78
C ALA A 82 -10.06 -6.08 -12.03
N LEU A 83 -9.18 -6.38 -12.99
CA LEU A 83 -8.20 -5.41 -13.46
C LEU A 83 -8.73 -4.80 -14.77
N SER A 84 -9.15 -3.54 -14.70
CA SER A 84 -9.57 -2.71 -15.84
C SER A 84 -8.40 -2.03 -16.53
#